data_AF-A0A9Q3BGU5-F1
#
_entry.id   AF-A0A9Q3BGU5-F1
#
_cell.length_a   1.000
_cell.length_b   1.000
_cell.length_c   1.000
_cell.angle_alpha   90.00
_cell.angle_beta   90.00
_cell.angle_gamma   90.00
#
_symmetry.space_group_name_H-M   'P 1'
#
loop_
_entity.id
_entity.type
_entity.pdbx_description
1 polymer ?
#
loop_
_entity_poly.entity_id
_entity_poly.type
_entity_poly.pdbx_seq_one_letter_code
_entity_poly.pdbx_strand_id
1 'polypeptide(L)'
;MVWAGFCNIEQSPLVIMGPNAHQTQGLIDNVYSIGLLPFYNYLQQQKQVPQRQAFTLCEDNALVHTSLVSPKWKESQGIIKFKWPSNSPNLSPI
;
A
#
# COMPACT_ATOMS: atom_id res chain seq x y z
N MET A 1 -10.80 -4.91 11.76
CA MET A 1 -10.00 -3.72 11.40
C MET A 1 -10.25 -3.41 9.93
N VAL A 2 -10.04 -2.17 9.51
CA VAL A 2 -10.15 -1.79 8.10
C VAL A 2 -8.79 -1.31 7.60
N TRP A 3 -8.55 -1.52 6.32
CA TRP A 3 -7.44 -0.91 5.60
C TRP A 3 -8.03 0.03 4.54
N ALA A 4 -7.42 1.20 4.41
CA ALA A 4 -7.77 2.19 3.42
C ALA A 4 -6.49 2.90 2.95
N GLY A 5 -6.58 3.51 1.78
CA GLY A 5 -5.56 4.37 1.21
C GLY A 5 -6.23 5.40 0.30
N PHE A 6 -5.46 6.40 -0.09
CA PHE A 6 -5.90 7.37 -1.09
C PHE A 6 -4.67 8.04 -1.71
N CYS A 7 -4.92 8.80 -2.77
CA CYS A 7 -3.97 9.74 -3.33
C CYS A 7 -4.70 11.05 -3.66
N ASN A 8 -3.98 12.02 -4.21
CA ASN A 8 -4.55 13.33 -4.55
C ASN A 8 -5.69 13.29 -5.59
N ILE A 9 -5.84 12.19 -6.34
CA ILE A 9 -6.85 12.07 -7.41
C ILE A 9 -7.94 11.04 -7.13
N GLU A 10 -7.72 10.09 -6.22
CA GLU A 10 -8.65 8.96 -6.03
C GLU A 10 -8.50 8.30 -4.64
N GLN A 11 -9.60 7.74 -4.14
CA GLN A 11 -9.63 6.91 -2.93
C GLN A 11 -9.47 5.43 -3.27
N SER A 12 -8.72 4.68 -2.47
CA SER A 12 -8.68 3.23 -2.61
C SER A 12 -10.02 2.62 -2.17
N PRO A 13 -10.33 1.39 -2.60
CA PRO A 13 -11.37 0.60 -1.96
C PRO A 13 -11.10 0.49 -0.46
N LEU A 14 -12.16 0.59 0.35
CA LEU A 14 -12.11 0.27 1.77
C LEU A 14 -12.12 -1.25 1.93
N VAL A 15 -11.08 -1.79 2.55
CA VAL A 15 -10.93 -3.24 2.75
C VAL A 15 -11.23 -3.61 4.20
N ILE A 16 -12.21 -4.47 4.41
CA ILE A 16 -12.41 -5.12 5.71
C ILE A 16 -11.33 -6.20 5.86
N MET A 17 -10.43 -6.03 6.81
CA MET A 17 -9.29 -6.92 6.99
C MET A 17 -9.77 -8.31 7.43
N GLY A 18 -9.46 -9.32 6.62
CA GLY A 18 -9.74 -10.73 6.90
C GLY A 18 -8.96 -11.30 8.09
N PRO A 19 -9.17 -12.59 8.42
CA PRO A 19 -8.44 -13.26 9.48
C PRO A 19 -6.92 -13.21 9.22
N ASN A 20 -6.13 -13.15 10.28
CA ASN A 20 -4.66 -13.14 10.23
C ASN A 20 -4.02 -11.95 9.50
N ALA A 21 -4.75 -10.88 9.19
CA ALA A 21 -4.18 -9.69 8.56
C ALA A 21 -3.18 -8.89 9.44
N HIS A 22 -3.04 -9.28 10.72
CA HIS A 22 -1.98 -8.83 11.62
C HIS A 22 -0.64 -9.59 11.41
N GLN A 23 -0.62 -10.59 10.53
CA GLN A 23 0.56 -11.32 10.08
C GLN A 23 0.86 -10.94 8.64
N THR A 24 2.12 -10.95 8.25
CA THR A 24 2.55 -10.45 6.93
C THR A 24 1.87 -11.17 5.78
N GLN A 25 1.80 -12.50 5.81
CA GLN A 25 1.16 -13.26 4.74
C GLN A 25 -0.34 -12.97 4.67
N GLY A 26 -1.01 -12.92 5.83
CA GLY A 26 -2.41 -12.55 5.90
C GLY A 26 -2.69 -11.12 5.43
N LEU A 27 -1.77 -10.18 5.65
CA LEU A 27 -1.87 -8.81 5.12
C LEU A 27 -1.76 -8.82 3.59
N ILE A 28 -0.81 -9.57 3.03
CA ILE A 28 -0.63 -9.68 1.58
C ILE A 28 -1.89 -10.29 0.94
N ASP A 29 -2.38 -11.41 1.47
CA ASP A 29 -3.48 -12.16 0.86
C ASP A 29 -4.81 -11.42 1.02
N ASN A 30 -5.09 -10.89 2.21
CA ASN A 30 -6.39 -10.31 2.54
C ASN A 30 -6.47 -8.80 2.39
N VAL A 31 -5.37 -8.11 2.08
CA VAL A 31 -5.38 -6.64 1.92
C VAL A 31 -4.64 -6.21 0.67
N TYR A 32 -3.38 -6.59 0.52
CA TYR A 32 -2.61 -6.05 -0.61
C TYR A 32 -3.06 -6.62 -1.95
N SER A 33 -3.31 -7.92 -2.01
CA SER A 33 -3.69 -8.58 -3.27
C SER A 33 -5.09 -8.17 -3.74
N ILE A 34 -5.99 -7.84 -2.79
CA ILE A 34 -7.38 -7.50 -3.10
C ILE A 34 -7.66 -5.99 -3.19
N GLY A 35 -6.89 -5.17 -2.46
CA GLY A 35 -7.11 -3.73 -2.37
C GLY A 35 -5.96 -2.93 -2.97
N LEU A 36 -4.75 -3.09 -2.43
CA LEU A 36 -3.60 -2.27 -2.81
C LEU A 36 -3.19 -2.47 -4.28
N LEU A 37 -2.96 -3.71 -4.72
CA LEU A 37 -2.42 -4.00 -6.04
C LEU A 37 -3.40 -3.62 -7.17
N PRO A 38 -4.71 -3.98 -7.10
CA PRO A 38 -5.66 -3.53 -8.09
C PRO A 38 -5.75 -2.00 -8.16
N PHE A 39 -5.74 -1.33 -7.00
CA PHE A 39 -5.75 0.14 -6.95
C PHE A 39 -4.48 0.75 -7.55
N TYR A 40 -3.31 0.21 -7.21
CA TYR A 40 -2.03 0.65 -7.77
C TYR A 40 -2.00 0.51 -9.29
N ASN A 41 -2.43 -0.64 -9.82
CA ASN A 41 -2.50 -0.89 -11.25
C ASN A 41 -3.50 0.04 -11.96
N TYR A 42 -4.66 0.27 -11.34
CA TYR A 42 -5.64 1.24 -11.82
C TYR A 42 -5.02 2.64 -11.95
N LEU A 43 -4.30 3.10 -10.92
CA LEU A 43 -3.64 4.39 -10.90
C LEU A 43 -2.57 4.52 -11.99
N GLN A 44 -1.75 3.48 -12.20
CA GLN A 44 -0.70 3.47 -13.24
C GLN A 44 -1.28 3.55 -14.66
N GLN A 45 -2.52 3.11 -14.87
CA GLN A 45 -3.20 3.19 -16.17
C GLN A 45 -3.84 4.57 -16.42
N GLN A 46 -3.95 5.44 -15.42
CA GLN A 46 -4.57 6.75 -15.57
C GLN A 46 -3.70 7.69 -16.41
N LYS A 47 -4.20 8.04 -17.60
CA LYS A 47 -3.54 8.94 -18.58
C LYS A 47 -3.28 10.36 -18.06
N GLN A 48 -3.88 10.73 -16.93
CA GLN A 48 -3.75 12.04 -16.29
C GLN A 48 -2.47 12.17 -15.44
N VAL A 49 -1.77 11.06 -15.24
CA VAL A 49 -0.53 11.02 -14.46
C VAL A 49 0.61 11.11 -15.47
N PRO A 50 1.47 12.15 -15.42
CA PRO A 50 2.61 12.23 -16.31
C PRO A 50 3.40 10.93 -16.23
N GLN A 51 3.84 10.36 -17.35
CA GLN A 51 4.64 9.11 -17.39
C GLN A 51 5.89 9.12 -16.49
N ARG A 52 6.29 10.29 -15.98
CA ARG A 52 7.41 10.49 -15.05
C ARG A 52 7.02 10.48 -13.56
N GLN A 53 5.73 10.34 -13.22
CA GLN A 53 5.23 10.43 -11.85
C GLN A 53 4.69 9.07 -11.41
N ALA A 54 5.60 8.13 -11.16
CA ALA A 54 5.22 6.84 -10.59
C ALA A 54 4.60 7.04 -9.21
N PHE A 55 3.42 6.45 -8.97
CA PHE A 55 2.84 6.43 -7.64
C PHE A 55 3.76 5.69 -6.67
N THR A 56 3.95 6.28 -5.50
CA THR A 56 4.75 5.71 -4.42
C THR A 56 3.82 5.37 -3.26
N LEU A 57 3.93 4.15 -2.75
CA LEU A 57 3.19 3.70 -1.58
C LEU A 57 3.77 4.35 -0.31
N CYS A 58 2.94 5.10 0.41
CA CYS A 58 3.25 5.64 1.72
C CYS A 58 2.51 4.82 2.79
N GLU A 59 3.28 4.13 3.63
CA GLU A 59 2.78 3.39 4.79
C GLU A 59 3.82 3.45 5.91
N ASP A 60 3.40 3.19 7.14
CA ASP A 60 4.28 3.21 8.30
C ASP A 60 5.28 2.03 8.32
N ASN A 61 6.06 1.98 9.41
CA ASN A 61 7.04 0.92 9.66
C ASN A 61 6.52 -0.20 10.58
N ALA A 62 5.21 -0.47 10.60
CA ALA A 62 4.68 -1.62 11.32
C ALA A 62 5.41 -2.93 10.90
N LEU A 63 5.51 -3.90 11.81
CA LEU A 63 6.28 -5.13 11.57
C LEU A 63 5.82 -5.89 10.31
N VAL A 64 4.51 -5.90 10.06
CA VAL A 64 3.91 -6.51 8.86
C VAL A 64 4.33 -5.83 7.55
N HIS A 65 4.70 -4.56 7.60
CA HIS A 65 5.15 -3.78 6.44
C HIS A 65 6.65 -3.93 6.15
N THR A 66 7.44 -4.29 7.18
CA THR A 66 8.91 -4.30 7.12
C THR A 66 9.50 -5.71 7.17
N SER A 67 8.73 -6.72 7.58
CA SER A 67 9.19 -8.12 7.55
C SER A 67 9.52 -8.58 6.13
N LEU A 68 10.55 -9.44 5.98
CA LEU A 68 11.18 -9.82 4.71
C LEU A 68 10.22 -10.10 3.54
N VAL A 69 9.08 -10.73 3.83
CA VAL A 69 8.09 -11.14 2.81
C VAL A 69 7.39 -9.93 2.19
N SER A 70 7.09 -8.89 2.97
CA SER A 70 6.31 -7.72 2.53
C SER A 70 7.05 -6.87 1.49
N PRO A 71 8.31 -6.44 1.72
CA PRO A 71 9.07 -5.72 0.71
C PRO A 71 9.32 -6.55 -0.56
N LYS A 72 9.65 -7.85 -0.41
CA LYS A 72 9.87 -8.73 -1.57
C LYS A 72 8.63 -8.88 -2.44
N TRP A 73 7.46 -8.99 -1.81
CA TRP A 73 6.20 -9.04 -2.53
C TRP A 73 5.94 -7.72 -3.26
N LYS A 74 6.15 -6.57 -2.62
CA LYS A 74 5.97 -5.24 -3.27
C LYS A 74 6.90 -5.04 -4.45
N GLU A 75 8.16 -5.41 -4.28
CA GLU A 75 9.18 -5.36 -5.34
C GLU A 75 8.78 -6.24 -6.53
N SER A 76 8.29 -7.47 -6.29
CA SER A 76 7.83 -8.36 -7.37
C SER A 76 6.59 -7.83 -8.11
N GLN A 77 5.81 -6.95 -7.49
CA GLN A 77 4.70 -6.25 -8.12
C GLN A 77 5.08 -4.88 -8.72
N GLY A 78 6.35 -4.47 -8.64
CA GLY A 78 6.80 -3.15 -9.11
C GLY A 78 6.32 -1.98 -8.25
N ILE A 79 5.88 -2.22 -7.01
CA ILE A 79 5.41 -1.19 -6.10
C ILE A 79 6.61 -0.52 -5.42
N ILE A 80 6.77 0.78 -5.66
CA ILE A 80 7.78 1.61 -4.99
C ILE A 80 7.23 2.08 -3.65
N LYS A 81 7.98 1.86 -2.55
CA LYS A 81 7.62 2.31 -1.20
C LYS A 81 8.41 3.57 -0.80
N PHE A 82 7.72 4.55 -0.23
CA PHE A 82 8.35 5.73 0.38
C PHE A 82 9.05 5.35 1.69
N LYS A 83 10.23 5.93 1.94
CA LYS A 83 10.96 5.71 3.19
C LYS A 83 10.30 6.47 4.34
N TRP A 84 9.56 5.76 5.18
CA TRP A 84 8.83 6.35 6.30
C TRP A 84 9.70 6.45 7.58
N PRO A 85 9.69 7.57 8.30
CA PRO A 85 10.30 7.66 9.63
C PRO A 85 9.41 7.03 10.71
N SER A 86 10.01 6.31 11.65
CA SER A 86 9.28 5.67 12.76
C SER A 86 8.57 6.71 13.65
N ASN A 87 7.45 6.32 14.28
CA ASN A 87 6.67 7.15 15.21
C ASN A 87 6.28 8.54 14.66
N SER A 88 6.06 8.65 13.36
CA SER A 88 5.73 9.92 12.70
C SER A 88 4.32 9.91 12.08
N PRO A 89 3.25 9.66 12.85
CA PRO A 89 1.89 9.65 12.32
C PRO A 89 1.46 11.03 11.82
N ASN A 90 2.02 12.10 12.39
CA ASN A 90 1.78 13.50 11.97
C ASN A 90 2.26 13.83 10.55
N LEU A 91 3.07 12.96 9.93
CA LEU A 91 3.46 13.09 8.53
C LEU A 91 2.50 12.39 7.57
N SER A 92 1.61 11.54 8.11
CA SER A 92 0.62 10.83 7.33
C SER A 92 -0.59 11.71 7.07
N PRO A 93 -1.03 11.85 5.81
CA PRO A 93 -2.25 12.61 5.50
C PRO A 93 -3.52 11.76 5.69
N ILE A 94 -3.38 10.47 6.05
CA ILE A 94 -4.50 9.55 6.31
C ILE A 94 -4.95 9.59 7.77
#